data_AF-A0A1Z5KNI7-F1
#
_entry.id   AF-A0A1Z5KNI7-F1
#
_cell.length_a   1.000
_cell.length_b   1.000
_cell.length_c   1.000
_cell.angle_alpha   90.00
_cell.angle_beta   90.00
_cell.angle_gamma   90.00
#
_symmetry.space_group_name_H-M   'P 1'
#
loop_
_entity.id
_entity.type
_entity.pdbx_description
1 polymer ?
#
loop_
_entity_poly.entity_id
_entity_poly.type
_entity_poly.pdbx_seq_one_letter_code
_entity_poly.pdbx_strand_id
1 'polypeptide(L)'
;MVEDATAPIENVAELQLGKEFQDIHILSNAQVAVILQASAGYAVSRDEELNDVYRKVQRYVNRFTSMTNPEKEHQEVVDELDNLQDALSAFRKETEDGEEQELHPAEVAALMNLVATDTMVEEAVALIPSLSRFPEAAIDEILDIIRSTIIRIVS
;
A
#
# COMPACT_ATOMS: atom_id res chain seq x y z
N MET A 1 12.09 13.14 -27.93
CA MET A 1 11.16 13.48 -26.84
C MET A 1 11.93 14.44 -25.95
N VAL A 2 11.48 15.69 -25.88
CA VAL A 2 12.14 16.73 -25.08
C VAL A 2 11.64 16.50 -23.66
N GLU A 3 12.50 16.01 -22.77
CA GLU A 3 12.22 16.04 -21.34
C GLU A 3 12.02 17.51 -20.95
N ASP A 4 10.84 17.83 -20.45
CA ASP A 4 10.50 19.16 -19.98
C ASP A 4 11.30 19.45 -18.71
N ALA A 5 12.42 20.16 -18.87
CA ALA A 5 13.33 20.55 -17.79
C ALA A 5 12.69 21.52 -16.77
N THR A 6 11.39 21.78 -16.87
CA THR A 6 10.61 22.60 -15.93
C THR A 6 9.59 21.80 -15.11
N ALA A 7 9.52 20.47 -15.29
CA ALA A 7 8.67 19.64 -14.46
C ALA A 7 9.15 19.71 -12.99
N PRO A 8 8.23 19.93 -12.02
CA PRO A 8 8.59 19.95 -10.61
C PRO A 8 9.23 18.61 -10.23
N ILE A 9 10.27 18.65 -9.39
CA ILE A 9 10.97 17.46 -8.92
C ILE A 9 9.99 16.64 -8.07
N GLU A 10 9.70 15.41 -8.49
CA GLU A 10 8.81 14.52 -7.73
C GLU A 10 9.41 14.17 -6.38
N ASN A 11 8.61 14.29 -5.32
CA ASN A 11 8.99 13.98 -3.96
C ASN A 11 7.81 13.36 -3.19
N VAL A 12 7.83 12.05 -3.05
CA VAL A 12 6.79 11.29 -2.32
C VAL A 12 6.70 11.71 -0.86
N ALA A 13 7.80 12.10 -0.22
CA ALA A 13 7.79 12.54 1.18
C ALA A 13 6.99 13.85 1.38
N GLU A 14 6.84 14.64 0.31
CA GLU A 14 6.02 15.86 0.28
C GLU A 14 4.71 15.67 -0.50
N LEU A 15 4.36 14.42 -0.85
CA LEU A 15 3.20 14.07 -1.68
C LEU A 15 3.19 14.77 -3.06
N GLN A 16 4.36 15.12 -3.57
CA GLN A 16 4.54 15.75 -4.87
C GLN A 16 4.77 14.66 -5.92
N LEU A 17 3.69 14.20 -6.54
CA LEU A 17 3.73 13.27 -7.67
C LEU A 17 3.44 14.00 -9.00
N GLY A 18 3.96 13.46 -10.10
CA GLY A 18 3.65 13.89 -11.44
C GLY A 18 2.15 13.84 -11.75
N LYS A 19 1.74 14.63 -12.74
CA LYS A 19 0.33 14.78 -13.13
C LYS A 19 -0.27 13.47 -13.65
N GLU A 20 0.55 12.59 -14.19
CA GLU A 20 0.19 11.24 -14.60
C GLU A 20 -0.24 10.33 -13.44
N PHE A 21 0.06 10.72 -12.19
CA PHE A 21 -0.27 9.97 -10.98
C PHE A 21 -1.39 10.61 -10.15
N GLN A 22 -1.95 11.74 -10.61
CA GLN A 22 -3.16 12.32 -10.03
C GLN A 22 -4.33 11.42 -10.48
N ASP A 23 -5.07 10.85 -9.52
CA ASP A 23 -6.21 9.93 -9.76
C ASP A 23 -5.87 8.48 -10.14
N ILE A 24 -4.64 8.03 -9.91
CA ILE A 24 -4.33 6.60 -10.06
C ILE A 24 -4.66 5.80 -8.80
N HIS A 25 -5.07 4.55 -9.00
CA HIS A 25 -5.18 3.59 -7.92
C HIS A 25 -3.80 2.98 -7.63
N ILE A 26 -3.26 3.26 -6.45
CA ILE A 26 -1.95 2.76 -6.03
C ILE A 26 -2.15 1.41 -5.31
N LEU A 27 -1.41 0.39 -5.77
CA LEU A 27 -1.49 -0.97 -5.24
C LEU A 27 -0.35 -1.24 -4.24
N SER A 28 -0.68 -1.95 -3.16
CA SER A 28 0.30 -2.53 -2.25
C SER A 28 0.97 -3.78 -2.85
N ASN A 29 2.12 -4.19 -2.30
CA ASN A 29 2.82 -5.41 -2.69
C ASN A 29 1.93 -6.65 -2.55
N ALA A 30 1.12 -6.71 -1.49
CA ALA A 30 0.21 -7.81 -1.25
C ALA A 30 -0.86 -7.92 -2.35
N GLN A 31 -1.46 -6.79 -2.74
CA GLN A 31 -2.44 -6.75 -3.84
C GLN A 31 -1.79 -7.12 -5.19
N VAL A 32 -0.59 -6.61 -5.45
CA VAL A 32 0.16 -7.00 -6.65
C VAL A 32 0.45 -8.50 -6.64
N ALA A 33 0.80 -9.10 -5.51
CA ALA A 33 1.03 -10.54 -5.41
C ALA A 33 -0.22 -11.36 -5.79
N VAL A 34 -1.39 -10.97 -5.27
CA VAL A 34 -2.69 -11.58 -5.62
C VAL A 34 -2.96 -11.49 -7.12
N ILE A 35 -2.84 -10.29 -7.70
CA ILE A 35 -3.12 -10.04 -9.12
C ILE A 35 -2.16 -10.84 -10.02
N LEU A 36 -0.87 -10.91 -9.65
CA LEU A 36 0.11 -11.70 -10.39
C LEU A 36 -0.17 -13.20 -10.25
N GLN A 37 -0.58 -13.68 -9.08
CA GLN A 37 -0.92 -15.10 -8.93
C GLN A 37 -2.12 -15.50 -9.81
N ALA A 38 -3.17 -14.67 -9.84
CA ALA A 38 -4.33 -14.90 -10.69
C ALA A 38 -3.97 -14.83 -12.20
N SER A 39 -3.24 -13.80 -12.62
CA SER A 39 -2.83 -13.63 -14.02
C SER A 39 -1.88 -14.71 -14.52
N ALA A 40 -1.00 -15.24 -13.66
CA ALA A 40 -0.15 -16.38 -14.01
C ALA A 40 -0.97 -17.63 -14.34
N GLY A 41 -2.07 -17.89 -13.59
CA GLY A 41 -2.98 -18.99 -13.87
C GLY A 41 -3.64 -18.88 -15.26
N TYR A 42 -4.01 -17.67 -15.67
CA TYR A 42 -4.53 -17.41 -17.01
C TYR A 42 -3.45 -17.53 -18.11
N ALA A 43 -2.21 -17.13 -17.85
CA ALA A 43 -1.13 -17.29 -18.81
C ALA A 43 -0.86 -18.78 -19.10
N VAL A 44 -0.84 -19.61 -18.05
CA VAL A 44 -0.67 -21.07 -18.19
C VAL A 44 -1.82 -21.69 -19.00
N SER A 45 -3.07 -21.29 -18.76
CA SER A 45 -4.21 -21.83 -19.51
C SER A 45 -4.24 -21.40 -20.97
N ARG A 46 -3.54 -20.32 -21.31
CA ARG A 46 -3.39 -19.80 -22.69
C ARG A 46 -2.06 -20.17 -23.37
N ASP A 47 -1.21 -20.96 -22.71
CA ASP A 47 0.13 -21.32 -23.19
C ASP A 47 1.01 -20.09 -23.50
N GLU A 48 0.83 -19.02 -22.70
CA GLU A 48 1.60 -17.78 -22.81
C GLU A 48 2.81 -17.80 -21.87
N GLU A 49 3.99 -17.48 -22.41
CA GLU A 49 5.19 -17.34 -21.59
C GLU A 49 5.20 -16.01 -20.82
N LEU A 50 5.35 -16.11 -19.50
CA LEU A 50 5.58 -14.95 -18.63
C LEU A 50 6.98 -14.38 -18.89
N ASN A 51 7.06 -13.07 -19.13
CA ASN A 51 8.32 -12.40 -19.38
C ASN A 51 9.21 -12.26 -18.12
N ASP A 52 10.46 -11.83 -18.32
CA ASP A 52 11.43 -11.73 -17.22
C ASP A 52 11.09 -10.67 -16.18
N VAL A 53 10.46 -9.56 -16.58
CA VAL A 53 10.02 -8.50 -15.65
C VAL A 53 8.95 -9.08 -14.74
N TYR A 54 7.97 -9.77 -15.31
CA TYR A 54 6.90 -10.44 -14.58
C TYR A 54 7.46 -11.39 -13.52
N ARG A 55 8.38 -12.30 -13.92
CA ARG A 55 9.02 -13.26 -12.99
C ARG A 55 9.83 -12.57 -11.88
N LYS A 56 10.41 -11.39 -12.14
CA LYS A 56 11.14 -10.61 -11.14
C LYS A 56 10.18 -9.95 -10.15
N VAL A 57 9.13 -9.30 -10.64
CA VAL A 57 8.11 -8.65 -9.81
C VAL A 57 7.40 -9.70 -8.95
N GLN A 58 6.98 -10.84 -9.54
CA GLN A 58 6.34 -11.92 -8.80
C GLN A 58 7.22 -12.45 -7.66
N ARG A 59 8.53 -12.65 -7.91
CA ARG A 59 9.48 -13.05 -6.85
C ARG A 59 9.65 -11.99 -5.77
N TYR A 60 9.65 -10.71 -6.15
CA TYR A 60 9.75 -9.61 -5.20
C TYR A 60 8.53 -9.55 -4.29
N VAL A 61 7.33 -9.52 -4.86
CA VAL A 61 6.09 -9.38 -4.07
C VAL A 61 5.82 -10.61 -3.21
N ASN A 62 6.14 -11.82 -3.68
CA ASN A 62 6.03 -13.04 -2.87
C ASN A 62 7.02 -13.06 -1.69
N ARG A 63 8.12 -12.31 -1.77
CA ARG A 63 9.13 -12.24 -0.70
C ARG A 63 8.83 -11.15 0.33
N PHE A 64 8.33 -10.01 -0.13
CA PHE A 64 8.18 -8.80 0.69
C PHE A 64 6.73 -8.45 1.03
N THR A 65 5.80 -9.36 0.76
CA THR A 65 4.46 -9.27 1.34
C THR A 65 4.51 -9.76 2.79
N SER A 66 4.16 -8.88 3.72
CA SER A 66 3.97 -9.21 5.15
C SER A 66 2.57 -9.79 5.42
N MET A 67 1.68 -9.72 4.43
CA MET A 67 0.26 -10.09 4.52
C MET A 67 -0.05 -11.30 3.65
N THR A 68 0.59 -12.43 3.97
CA THR A 68 0.28 -13.72 3.33
C THR A 68 0.12 -14.81 4.35
N ASN A 69 -0.86 -15.67 4.12
CA ASN A 69 -1.03 -16.90 4.85
C ASN A 69 -1.29 -18.04 3.86
N PRO A 70 -0.38 -19.02 3.72
CA PRO A 70 -0.54 -20.13 2.78
C PRO A 70 -1.66 -21.10 3.19
N GLU A 71 -2.14 -21.05 4.43
CA GLU A 71 -3.22 -21.90 4.94
C GLU A 71 -4.60 -21.28 4.72
N LYS A 72 -4.68 -19.96 4.54
CA LYS A 72 -5.94 -19.27 4.24
C LYS A 72 -6.34 -19.42 2.79
N GLU A 73 -7.65 -19.45 2.56
CA GLU A 73 -8.18 -19.37 1.22
C GLU A 73 -7.80 -18.04 0.58
N HIS A 74 -7.45 -18.08 -0.71
CA HIS A 74 -7.01 -16.90 -1.44
C HIS A 74 -8.03 -15.75 -1.37
N GLN A 75 -9.32 -16.08 -1.45
CA GLN A 75 -10.39 -15.09 -1.38
C GLN A 75 -10.44 -14.38 -0.01
N GLU A 76 -10.20 -15.09 1.09
CA GLU A 76 -10.18 -14.48 2.42
C GLU A 76 -9.03 -13.47 2.56
N VAL A 77 -7.86 -13.76 1.99
CA VAL A 77 -6.73 -12.82 1.99
C VAL A 77 -7.07 -11.59 1.16
N VAL A 78 -7.73 -11.76 0.01
CA VAL A 78 -8.18 -10.63 -0.83
C VAL A 78 -9.17 -9.75 -0.07
N ASP A 79 -10.18 -10.36 0.55
CA ASP A 79 -11.22 -9.62 1.28
C ASP A 79 -10.61 -8.82 2.45
N GLU A 80 -9.63 -9.38 3.17
CA GLU A 80 -8.95 -8.65 4.26
C GLU A 80 -8.07 -7.51 3.75
N LEU A 81 -7.41 -7.67 2.59
CA LEU A 81 -6.63 -6.61 1.96
C LEU A 81 -7.52 -5.46 1.47
N ASP A 82 -8.66 -5.77 0.86
CA ASP A 82 -9.63 -4.77 0.40
C ASP A 82 -10.24 -4.03 1.59
N ASN A 83 -10.62 -4.75 2.65
CA ASN A 83 -11.12 -4.14 3.89
C ASN A 83 -10.08 -3.20 4.54
N LEU A 84 -8.79 -3.55 4.51
CA LEU A 84 -7.73 -2.69 5.02
C LEU A 84 -7.57 -1.44 4.16
N GLN A 85 -7.54 -1.61 2.84
CA GLN A 85 -7.42 -0.48 1.92
C GLN A 85 -8.60 0.48 2.09
N ASP A 86 -9.82 -0.02 2.19
CA ASP A 86 -11.02 0.78 2.40
C ASP A 86 -10.98 1.51 3.73
N ALA A 87 -10.60 0.83 4.82
CA ALA A 87 -10.48 1.44 6.14
C ALA A 87 -9.47 2.59 6.17
N LEU A 88 -8.29 2.40 5.56
CA LEU A 88 -7.27 3.43 5.46
C LEU A 88 -7.69 4.58 4.53
N SER A 89 -8.32 4.26 3.39
CA SER A 89 -8.77 5.27 2.43
C SER A 89 -9.96 6.08 2.93
N ALA A 90 -10.77 5.52 3.83
CA ALA A 90 -11.87 6.18 4.51
C ALA A 90 -11.46 6.87 5.82
N PHE A 91 -10.22 6.68 6.29
CA PHE A 91 -9.73 7.33 7.50
C PHE A 91 -9.74 8.85 7.34
N ARG A 92 -10.43 9.54 8.25
CA ARG A 92 -10.52 11.00 8.28
C ARG A 92 -10.21 11.50 9.68
N LYS A 93 -9.43 12.58 9.76
CA LYS A 93 -9.17 13.27 11.02
C LYS A 93 -9.42 14.77 10.88
N GLU A 94 -10.27 15.30 11.74
CA GLU A 94 -10.48 16.75 11.83
C GLU A 94 -9.26 17.43 12.46
N THR A 95 -8.78 18.49 11.82
CA THR A 95 -7.70 19.35 12.30
C THR A 95 -8.23 20.41 13.26
N GLU A 96 -7.33 21.10 13.97
CA GLU A 96 -7.70 22.21 14.86
C GLU A 96 -8.40 23.36 14.12
N ASP A 97 -8.13 23.52 12.81
CA ASP A 97 -8.74 24.51 11.94
C ASP A 97 -10.10 24.07 11.36
N GLY A 98 -10.57 22.87 11.71
CA GLY A 98 -11.84 22.30 11.24
C GLY A 98 -11.79 21.71 9.84
N GLU A 99 -10.60 21.54 9.25
CA GLU A 99 -10.42 20.84 7.98
C GLU A 99 -10.27 19.33 8.20
N GLU A 100 -10.86 18.53 7.32
CA GLU A 100 -10.66 17.07 7.32
C GLU A 100 -9.35 16.71 6.61
N GLN A 101 -8.47 16.02 7.33
CA GLN A 101 -7.30 15.35 6.77
C GLN A 101 -7.63 13.91 6.42
N GLU A 102 -7.20 13.51 5.23
CA GLU A 102 -7.29 12.15 4.71
C GLU A 102 -5.92 11.61 4.35
N LEU A 103 -5.74 10.28 4.40
CA LEU A 103 -4.55 9.63 3.91
C LEU A 103 -4.47 9.72 2.38
N HIS A 104 -3.32 10.10 1.86
CA HIS A 104 -3.06 10.09 0.42
C HIS A 104 -2.90 8.63 -0.05
N PRO A 105 -3.33 8.24 -1.26
CA PRO A 105 -3.20 6.86 -1.74
C PRO A 105 -1.78 6.29 -1.68
N ALA A 106 -0.77 7.15 -1.84
CA ALA A 106 0.64 6.76 -1.71
C ALA A 106 1.02 6.40 -0.27
N GLU A 107 0.46 7.12 0.72
CA GLU A 107 0.65 6.82 2.14
C GLU A 107 -0.05 5.51 2.50
N VAL A 108 -1.26 5.27 2.00
CA VAL A 108 -2.00 4.01 2.21
C VAL A 108 -1.17 2.82 1.72
N ALA A 109 -0.68 2.87 0.48
CA ALA A 109 0.13 1.79 -0.06
C ALA A 109 1.48 1.64 0.68
N ALA A 110 2.11 2.75 1.09
CA ALA A 110 3.35 2.71 1.88
C ALA A 110 3.12 2.09 3.27
N LEU A 111 2.04 2.47 3.96
CA LEU A 111 1.63 1.90 5.24
C LEU A 111 1.41 0.38 5.13
N MET A 112 0.65 -0.07 4.12
CA MET A 112 0.41 -1.51 3.90
C MET A 112 1.69 -2.30 3.58
N ASN A 113 2.72 -1.65 3.01
CA ASN A 113 3.97 -2.30 2.62
C ASN A 113 5.04 -2.30 3.70
N LEU A 114 5.12 -1.23 4.51
CA LEU A 114 6.25 -0.96 5.40
C LEU A 114 5.93 -1.26 6.87
N VAL A 115 4.66 -1.16 7.27
CA VAL A 115 4.26 -1.32 8.67
C VAL A 115 4.21 -2.80 9.05
N ALA A 116 4.81 -3.11 10.19
CA ALA A 116 4.77 -4.40 10.86
C ALA A 116 4.02 -4.30 12.20
N THR A 117 3.80 -5.44 12.88
CA THR A 117 3.00 -5.46 14.11
C THR A 117 3.63 -4.71 15.28
N ASP A 118 4.94 -4.47 15.24
CA ASP A 118 5.74 -3.77 16.24
C ASP A 118 6.12 -2.34 15.82
N THR A 119 5.68 -1.88 14.65
CA THR A 119 5.96 -0.51 14.19
C THR A 119 5.31 0.51 15.11
N MET A 120 6.11 1.48 15.54
CA MET A 120 5.70 2.58 16.41
C MET A 120 5.46 3.86 15.60
N VAL A 121 4.77 4.83 16.19
CA VAL A 121 4.47 6.14 15.55
C VAL A 121 5.73 6.83 15.04
N GLU A 122 6.80 6.86 15.85
CA GLU A 122 8.08 7.48 15.47
C GLU A 122 8.68 6.82 14.21
N GLU A 123 8.64 5.49 14.12
CA GLU A 123 9.14 4.75 12.97
C GLU A 123 8.26 4.99 11.73
N ALA A 124 6.94 4.98 11.89
CA ALA A 124 6.01 5.23 10.80
C ALA A 124 6.23 6.63 10.19
N VAL A 125 6.42 7.65 11.01
CA VAL A 125 6.74 9.02 10.55
C VAL A 125 8.14 9.11 9.95
N ALA A 126 9.12 8.37 10.49
CA ALA A 126 10.47 8.33 9.91
C ALA A 126 10.48 7.69 8.51
N LEU A 127 9.67 6.66 8.30
CA LEU A 127 9.53 5.96 7.01
C LEU A 127 8.65 6.72 6.02
N ILE A 128 7.60 7.39 6.51
CA ILE A 128 6.60 8.11 5.71
C ILE A 128 6.45 9.53 6.29
N PRO A 129 7.35 10.47 5.95
CA PRO A 129 7.42 11.79 6.58
C PRO A 129 6.14 12.61 6.45
N SER A 130 5.37 12.42 5.37
CA SER A 130 4.10 13.12 5.15
C SER A 130 3.05 12.82 6.22
N LEU A 131 3.19 11.71 6.98
CA LEU A 131 2.31 11.39 8.10
C LEU A 131 2.43 12.39 9.26
N SER A 132 3.51 13.18 9.35
CA SER A 132 3.70 14.17 10.42
C SER A 132 2.62 15.26 10.44
N ARG A 133 1.78 15.34 9.39
CA ARG A 133 0.59 16.22 9.35
C ARG A 133 -0.53 15.77 10.28
N PHE A 134 -0.54 14.50 10.68
CA PHE A 134 -1.50 13.94 11.63
C PHE A 134 -0.97 14.02 13.07
N PRO A 135 -1.85 14.16 14.08
CA PRO A 135 -1.45 14.01 15.47
C PRO A 135 -1.04 12.56 15.77
N GLU A 136 -0.10 12.37 16.70
CA GLU A 136 0.42 11.03 17.06
C GLU A 136 -0.69 10.03 17.41
N ALA A 137 -1.74 10.48 18.11
CA ALA A 137 -2.88 9.64 18.46
C ALA A 137 -3.65 9.11 17.23
N ALA A 138 -3.72 9.89 16.14
CA ALA A 138 -4.34 9.43 14.90
C ALA A 138 -3.45 8.44 14.15
N ILE A 139 -2.13 8.65 14.18
CA ILE A 139 -1.18 7.70 13.59
C ILE A 139 -1.22 6.37 14.35
N ASP A 140 -1.31 6.39 15.68
CA ASP A 140 -1.44 5.18 16.48
C ASP A 140 -2.73 4.40 16.15
N GLU A 141 -3.85 5.09 15.94
CA GLU A 141 -5.11 4.49 15.48
C GLU A 141 -4.96 3.83 14.10
N ILE A 142 -4.28 4.48 13.16
CA ILE A 142 -3.95 3.90 11.84
C ILE A 142 -3.13 2.63 12.00
N LEU A 143 -2.10 2.65 12.85
CA LEU A 143 -1.25 1.49 13.09
C LEU A 143 -2.05 0.36 13.75
N ASP A 144 -2.99 0.65 14.64
CA ASP A 144 -3.88 -0.35 15.24
C ASP A 144 -4.79 -1.03 14.20
N ILE A 145 -5.33 -0.28 13.24
CA ILE A 145 -6.10 -0.84 12.11
C ILE A 145 -5.23 -1.84 11.33
N ILE A 146 -4.00 -1.45 10.99
CA ILE A 146 -3.07 -2.30 10.24
C ILE A 146 -2.69 -3.54 11.07
N ARG A 147 -2.32 -3.37 12.34
CA ARG A 147 -1.98 -4.45 13.27
C ARG A 147 -3.09 -5.49 13.37
N SER A 148 -4.33 -5.03 13.57
CA SER A 148 -5.51 -5.89 13.66
C SER A 148 -5.70 -6.71 12.39
N THR A 149 -5.53 -6.11 11.21
CA THR A 149 -5.66 -6.83 9.94
C THR A 149 -4.50 -7.78 9.67
N ILE A 150 -3.25 -7.41 9.97
CA ILE A 150 -2.11 -8.33 9.84
C ILE A 150 -2.36 -9.57 10.69
N ILE A 151 -2.77 -9.39 11.96
CA ILE A 151 -3.10 -10.51 12.86
C ILE A 151 -4.20 -11.38 12.25
N ARG A 152 -5.27 -10.78 11.71
CA ARG A 152 -6.34 -11.54 11.05
C ARG A 152 -5.84 -12.31 9.85
N ILE A 153 -4.93 -11.78 9.04
CA ILE A 153 -4.39 -12.48 7.87
C ILE A 153 -3.46 -13.62 8.27
N VAL A 154 -2.55 -13.40 9.24
CA VAL A 154 -1.51 -14.37 9.60
C VAL A 154 -1.96 -15.44 10.59
N SER A 155 -3.06 -15.21 11.33
CA SER A 155 -3.69 -16.20 12.22
C SER A 155 -4.59 -17.16 11.47
#